data_AF-A0A5K7VGD4-F1
#
_entry.id   AF-A0A5K7VGD4-F1
#
_cell.length_a   1.000
_cell.length_b   1.000
_cell.length_c   1.000
_cell.angle_alpha   90.00
_cell.angle_beta   90.00
_cell.angle_gamma   90.00
#
_symmetry.space_group_name_H-M   'P 1'
#
loop_
_entity.id
_entity.type
_entity.pdbx_description
1 polymer ?
#
loop_
_entity_poly.entity_id
_entity_poly.type
_entity_poly.pdbx_seq_one_letter_code
_entity_poly.pdbx_strand_id
1 'polypeptide(L)'
;FESRQANASCPVTTQGDYVWKISEFFGRKPEGTYYNSLGFNIKATNGGNLDFTCSVSADKLEDHKWYSCGENTNMDFSFDSSSSGLLLKQKINDDTTVVATATLPNYCRAG
;
A
#
# COMPACT_ATOMS: atom_id res chain seq x y z
N PHE A 1 37.61 3.75 -3.40
CA PHE A 1 37.21 2.50 -2.72
C PHE A 1 35.87 2.76 -2.06
N GLU A 2 34.81 2.21 -2.62
CA GLU A 2 33.45 2.36 -2.09
C GLU A 2 33.12 1.10 -1.29
N SER A 3 33.11 1.21 0.03
CA SER A 3 32.78 0.11 0.94
C SER A 3 31.27 -0.12 0.91
N ARG A 4 30.78 -0.91 -0.05
CA ARG A 4 29.40 -1.40 0.00
C ARG A 4 29.32 -2.36 1.18
N GLN A 5 28.57 -1.99 2.22
CA GLN A 5 28.25 -2.88 3.33
C GLN A 5 27.54 -4.12 2.78
N ALA A 6 28.27 -5.22 2.64
CA ALA A 6 27.75 -6.49 2.10
C ALA A 6 26.87 -7.27 3.10
N ASN A 7 26.67 -6.76 4.32
CA ASN A 7 25.94 -7.40 5.42
C ASN A 7 25.10 -6.41 6.23
N ALA A 8 24.39 -5.49 5.57
CA ALA A 8 23.36 -4.72 6.26
C ALA A 8 22.12 -5.61 6.47
N SER A 9 21.84 -6.01 7.70
CA SER A 9 20.50 -6.51 8.04
C SER A 9 19.52 -5.38 7.76
N CYS A 10 18.62 -5.57 6.79
CA CYS A 10 17.62 -4.55 6.48
C CYS A 10 16.83 -4.22 7.76
N PRO A 11 16.74 -2.95 8.18
CA PRO A 11 16.04 -2.56 9.40
C PRO A 11 14.53 -2.56 9.18
N VAL A 12 13.98 -3.72 8.79
CA VAL A 12 12.57 -3.91 8.46
C VAL A 12 12.13 -5.29 8.91
N THR A 13 11.01 -5.35 9.62
CA THR A 13 10.37 -6.61 10.00
C THR A 13 9.57 -7.13 8.80
N THR A 14 9.85 -8.37 8.38
CA THR A 14 9.22 -8.98 7.20
C THR A 14 8.24 -10.11 7.52
N GLN A 15 8.14 -10.52 8.79
CA GLN A 15 7.23 -11.58 9.25
C GLN A 15 6.55 -11.22 10.57
N GLY A 16 5.28 -11.60 10.71
CA GLY A 16 4.50 -11.48 11.95
C GLY A 16 3.00 -11.50 11.70
N ASP A 17 2.21 -11.75 12.76
CA ASP A 17 0.74 -11.82 12.67
C ASP A 17 0.09 -10.50 12.24
N TYR A 18 0.75 -9.38 12.53
CA TYR A 18 0.33 -8.02 12.17
C TYR A 18 1.29 -7.37 11.15
N VAL A 19 2.05 -8.18 10.42
CA VAL A 19 2.94 -7.72 9.34
C VAL A 19 2.39 -8.23 8.01
N TRP A 20 2.07 -7.30 7.10
CA TRP A 20 1.63 -7.62 5.75
C TRP A 20 2.66 -7.16 4.72
N LYS A 21 2.83 -7.95 3.67
CA LYS A 21 3.64 -7.59 2.51
C LYS A 21 2.77 -6.80 1.53
N ILE A 22 3.23 -5.61 1.18
CA ILE A 22 2.68 -4.82 0.06
C ILE A 22 3.55 -5.06 -1.18
N SER A 23 2.93 -5.30 -2.33
CA SER A 23 3.65 -5.59 -3.58
C SER A 23 2.82 -5.21 -4.80
N GLU A 24 3.44 -5.25 -5.98
CA GLU A 24 2.77 -4.98 -7.27
C GLU A 24 1.99 -3.66 -7.30
N PHE A 25 2.59 -2.59 -6.76
CA PHE A 25 1.98 -1.26 -6.83
C PHE A 25 1.85 -0.83 -8.29
N PHE A 26 0.64 -0.42 -8.67
CA PHE A 26 0.34 0.21 -9.94
C PHE A 26 -0.47 1.48 -9.72
N GLY A 27 -0.27 2.46 -10.59
CA GLY A 27 -1.08 3.66 -10.62
C GLY A 27 -0.98 4.35 -11.97
N ARG A 28 -2.08 4.95 -12.42
CA ARG A 28 -2.15 5.68 -13.68
C ARG A 28 -2.45 7.14 -13.42
N LYS A 29 -1.61 8.03 -13.98
CA LYS A 29 -1.81 9.48 -13.98
C LYS A 29 -2.14 9.96 -15.39
N PRO A 30 -3.42 10.16 -15.77
CA PRO A 30 -3.80 10.50 -17.14
C PRO A 30 -3.23 11.86 -17.59
N GLU A 31 -3.11 12.80 -16.66
CA GLU A 31 -2.56 14.15 -16.91
C GLU A 31 -1.19 14.36 -16.24
N GLY A 32 -0.56 13.30 -15.74
CA GLY A 32 0.72 13.37 -15.01
C GLY A 32 0.64 13.96 -13.60
N THR A 33 -0.51 14.50 -13.18
CA THR A 33 -0.71 15.18 -11.90
C THR A 33 -1.39 14.27 -10.88
N TYR A 34 -2.66 13.91 -11.12
CA TYR A 34 -3.49 13.09 -10.24
C TYR A 34 -3.55 11.63 -10.72
N TYR A 35 -3.90 10.71 -9.82
CA TYR A 35 -4.20 9.32 -10.18
C TYR A 35 -5.68 9.18 -10.58
N ASN A 36 -5.97 8.39 -11.62
CA ASN A 36 -7.33 7.93 -11.91
C ASN A 36 -7.54 6.44 -11.61
N SER A 37 -6.45 5.68 -11.50
CA SER A 37 -6.45 4.34 -10.92
C SER A 37 -5.21 4.14 -10.06
N LEU A 38 -5.36 3.37 -8.99
CA LEU A 38 -4.29 2.98 -8.08
C LEU A 38 -4.62 1.61 -7.47
N GLY A 39 -3.61 0.77 -7.32
CA GLY A 39 -3.76 -0.48 -6.58
C GLY A 39 -2.45 -1.16 -6.24
N PHE A 40 -2.54 -2.16 -5.37
CA PHE A 40 -1.41 -2.94 -4.85
C PHE A 40 -1.94 -4.25 -4.25
N ASN A 41 -1.06 -5.24 -4.12
CA ASN A 41 -1.35 -6.51 -3.48
C ASN A 41 -0.99 -6.46 -1.99
N ILE A 42 -1.86 -7.03 -1.15
CA ILE A 42 -1.67 -7.22 0.29
C ILE A 42 -1.60 -8.72 0.56
N LYS A 43 -0.53 -9.16 1.22
CA LYS A 43 -0.32 -10.57 1.57
C LYS A 43 0.11 -10.77 3.02
N ALA A 44 -0.45 -11.77 3.69
CA ALA A 44 -0.03 -12.19 5.03
C ALA A 44 1.41 -12.74 5.05
N THR A 45 2.13 -12.46 6.13
CA THR A 45 3.52 -12.93 6.31
C THR A 45 3.67 -14.02 7.38
N ASN A 46 2.57 -14.38 8.05
CA ASN A 46 2.52 -15.41 9.10
C ASN A 46 2.09 -16.80 8.62
N GLY A 47 2.03 -17.02 7.30
CA GLY A 47 1.53 -18.27 6.71
C GLY A 47 0.00 -18.36 6.61
N GLY A 48 -0.73 -17.29 6.94
CA GLY A 48 -2.17 -17.18 6.68
C GLY A 48 -2.51 -17.05 5.19
N ASN A 49 -3.79 -17.20 4.86
CA ASN A 49 -4.29 -17.24 3.47
C ASN A 49 -4.66 -15.86 2.89
N LEU A 50 -4.46 -14.77 3.63
CA LEU A 50 -4.76 -13.43 3.14
C LEU A 50 -3.80 -13.07 2.00
N ASP A 51 -4.33 -12.96 0.79
CA ASP A 51 -3.62 -12.59 -0.43
C ASP A 51 -4.64 -11.99 -1.41
N PHE A 52 -4.68 -10.67 -1.53
CA PHE A 52 -5.67 -9.98 -2.36
C PHE A 52 -5.16 -8.64 -2.90
N THR A 53 -5.81 -8.15 -3.96
CA THR A 53 -5.53 -6.84 -4.55
C THR A 53 -6.45 -5.78 -3.94
N CYS A 54 -5.86 -4.72 -3.39
CA CYS A 54 -6.54 -3.50 -2.98
C CYS A 54 -6.41 -2.48 -4.11
N SER A 55 -7.53 -2.02 -4.67
CA SER A 55 -7.49 -1.06 -5.79
C SER A 55 -8.71 -0.17 -5.85
N VAL A 56 -8.56 0.99 -6.49
CA VAL A 56 -9.65 1.94 -6.73
C VAL A 56 -9.49 2.59 -8.10
N SER A 57 -10.61 3.00 -8.70
CA SER A 57 -10.62 3.79 -9.92
C SER A 57 -11.74 4.84 -9.85
N ALA A 58 -11.45 6.04 -10.34
CA ALA A 58 -12.38 7.16 -10.45
C ALA A 58 -11.84 8.15 -11.51
N ASP A 59 -12.64 9.14 -11.92
CA ASP A 59 -12.14 10.18 -12.83
C ASP A 59 -10.92 10.91 -12.26
N LYS A 60 -10.95 11.21 -10.96
CA LYS A 60 -9.86 11.77 -10.18
C LYS A 60 -9.85 11.20 -8.77
N LEU A 61 -8.73 10.62 -8.37
CA LEU A 61 -8.46 10.23 -7.00
C LEU A 61 -7.87 11.42 -6.23
N GLU A 62 -8.30 11.56 -4.98
CA GLU A 62 -7.90 12.63 -4.08
C GLU A 62 -6.95 12.04 -3.02
N ASP A 63 -5.87 12.77 -2.77
CA ASP A 63 -4.93 12.41 -1.71
C ASP A 63 -5.61 12.54 -0.34
N HIS A 64 -5.15 11.74 0.63
CA HIS A 64 -5.67 11.70 2.00
C HIS A 64 -7.14 11.28 2.15
N LYS A 65 -7.80 10.87 1.06
CA LYS A 65 -9.15 10.33 1.10
C LYS A 65 -9.14 8.82 1.36
N TRP A 66 -10.09 8.36 2.17
CA TRP A 66 -10.30 6.93 2.39
C TRP A 66 -11.04 6.28 1.22
N TYR A 67 -10.47 5.20 0.71
CA TYR A 67 -11.03 4.33 -0.30
C TYR A 67 -11.11 2.91 0.23
N SER A 68 -12.22 2.22 -0.04
CA SER A 68 -12.32 0.80 0.30
C SER A 68 -11.45 -0.03 -0.63
N CYS A 69 -10.77 -1.05 -0.10
CA CYS A 69 -9.94 -1.96 -0.90
C CYS A 69 -10.74 -2.89 -1.82
N GLY A 70 -12.07 -2.93 -1.70
CA GLY A 70 -12.96 -3.76 -2.52
C GLY A 70 -14.18 -4.26 -1.73
N GLU A 71 -15.16 -4.82 -2.45
CA GLU A 71 -16.35 -5.39 -1.86
C GLU A 71 -15.97 -6.52 -0.88
N ASN A 72 -16.54 -6.46 0.33
CA ASN A 72 -16.31 -7.43 1.42
C ASN A 72 -14.93 -7.37 2.10
N THR A 73 -14.18 -6.27 1.94
CA THR A 73 -12.97 -6.04 2.73
C THR A 73 -13.26 -5.10 3.90
N ASN A 74 -12.82 -5.46 5.11
CA ASN A 74 -12.81 -4.54 6.27
C ASN A 74 -11.59 -3.61 6.24
N MET A 75 -10.99 -3.40 5.07
CA MET A 75 -9.79 -2.62 4.86
C MET A 75 -10.09 -1.42 3.97
N ASP A 76 -9.74 -0.25 4.48
CA ASP A 76 -9.68 0.99 3.73
C ASP A 76 -8.22 1.39 3.58
N PHE A 77 -7.94 2.14 2.54
CA PHE A 77 -6.65 2.77 2.35
C PHE A 77 -6.80 4.25 2.00
N SER A 78 -5.74 5.00 2.26
CA SER A 78 -5.57 6.38 1.87
C SER A 78 -4.15 6.51 1.33
N PHE A 79 -3.97 7.39 0.33
CA PHE A 79 -2.69 7.57 -0.34
C PHE A 79 -2.30 9.04 -0.36
N ASP A 80 -1.01 9.29 -0.19
CA ASP A 80 -0.37 10.59 -0.35
C ASP A 80 0.59 10.49 -1.53
N SER A 81 0.24 11.14 -2.64
CA SER A 81 1.01 11.07 -3.87
C SER A 81 2.34 11.83 -3.81
N SER A 82 2.47 12.79 -2.88
CA SER A 82 3.69 13.60 -2.71
C SER A 82 4.84 12.79 -2.12
N SER A 83 4.52 11.87 -1.21
CA SER A 83 5.47 11.02 -0.49
C SER A 83 5.44 9.55 -0.94
N SER A 84 4.54 9.21 -1.89
CA SER A 84 4.17 7.81 -2.17
C SER A 84 3.78 7.05 -0.90
N GLY A 85 3.09 7.75 0.01
CA GLY A 85 2.72 7.25 1.32
C GLY A 85 1.39 6.50 1.28
N LEU A 86 1.40 5.25 1.70
CA LEU A 86 0.22 4.44 1.94
C LEU A 86 -0.15 4.52 3.43
N LEU A 87 -1.42 4.76 3.69
CA LEU A 87 -2.06 4.59 4.99
C LEU A 87 -3.15 3.52 4.85
N LEU A 88 -3.05 2.44 5.62
CA LEU A 88 -4.05 1.39 5.71
C LEU A 88 -4.81 1.51 7.02
N LYS A 89 -6.09 1.16 6.98
CA LYS A 89 -6.96 1.09 8.14
C LYS A 89 -7.79 -0.18 8.04
N GLN A 90 -7.71 -1.03 9.04
CA GLN A 90 -8.52 -2.23 9.16
C GLN A 90 -9.41 -2.13 10.38
N LYS A 91 -10.73 -2.21 10.18
CA LYS A 91 -11.68 -2.34 11.29
C LYS A 91 -11.78 -3.83 11.67
N ILE A 92 -11.30 -4.18 12.87
CA ILE A 92 -11.34 -5.58 13.36
C ILE A 92 -12.71 -5.89 13.96
N ASN A 93 -13.22 -4.96 14.76
CA ASN A 93 -14.53 -4.99 15.41
C ASN A 93 -14.98 -3.54 15.71
N ASP A 94 -16.06 -3.35 16.47
CA ASP A 94 -16.61 -2.00 16.73
C ASP A 94 -15.70 -1.10 17.57
N ASP A 95 -14.83 -1.70 18.40
CA ASP A 95 -13.97 -0.96 19.34
C ASP A 95 -12.49 -0.91 18.91
N THR A 96 -12.09 -1.74 17.93
CA THR A 96 -10.68 -1.93 17.56
C THR A 96 -10.46 -1.65 16.07
N THR A 97 -9.62 -0.65 15.81
CA THR A 97 -9.12 -0.32 14.48
C THR A 97 -7.60 -0.38 14.47
N VAL A 98 -7.04 -1.11 13.50
CA VAL A 98 -5.59 -1.18 13.26
C VAL A 98 -5.26 -0.25 12.11
N VAL A 99 -4.18 0.51 12.25
CA VAL A 99 -3.63 1.36 11.19
C VAL A 99 -2.20 0.96 10.88
N ALA A 100 -1.81 1.08 9.61
CA ALA A 100 -0.44 0.82 9.17
C ALA A 100 -0.03 1.84 8.12
N THR A 101 1.25 2.17 8.07
CA THR A 101 1.81 3.08 7.06
C THR A 101 3.00 2.47 6.37
N ALA A 102 3.18 2.81 5.10
CA ALA A 102 4.36 2.43 4.33
C ALA A 102 4.62 3.46 3.23
N THR A 103 5.89 3.64 2.85
CA THR A 103 6.21 4.26 1.56
C THR A 103 6.20 3.16 0.50
N LEU A 104 5.60 3.42 -0.66
CA LEU A 104 5.59 2.52 -1.81
C LEU A 104 6.48 3.10 -2.92
N PRO A 105 7.79 2.76 -2.94
CA PRO A 105 8.68 3.21 -4.00
C PRO A 105 8.17 2.73 -5.35
N ASN A 106 8.03 3.66 -6.29
CA ASN A 106 7.52 3.40 -7.62
C ASN A 106 8.29 4.22 -8.65
N TYR A 107 8.18 3.82 -9.92
CA TYR A 107 8.81 4.50 -11.04
C TYR A 107 7.78 4.77 -12.14
N CYS A 108 7.48 6.04 -12.36
CA CYS A 108 6.55 6.48 -13.40
C CYS A 108 7.25 6.51 -14.76
N ARG A 109 6.55 6.06 -15.80
CA ARG A 109 6.97 6.16 -17.20
C ARG A 109 5.79 6.59 -18.07
N ALA A 110 6.06 7.15 -19.24
CA ALA A 110 5.03 7.39 -20.25
C ALA A 110 4.33 6.06 -20.59
N GLY A 111 3.00 6.08 -20.63
CA GLY A 111 2.15 4.91 -20.85
C GLY A 111 0.90 5.25 -21.64
#